data_AF-A0A3L8PS72-F1
#
_entry.id   AF-A0A3L8PS72-F1
#
_cell.length_a   1.000
_cell.length_b   1.000
_cell.length_c   1.000
_cell.angle_alpha   90.00
_cell.angle_beta   90.00
_cell.angle_gamma   90.00
#
_symmetry.space_group_name_H-M   'P 1'
#
loop_
_entity.id
_entity.type
_entity.pdbx_description
1 polymer ?
#
loop_
_entity_poly.entity_id
_entity_poly.type
_entity_poly.pdbx_seq_one_letter_code
_entity_poly.pdbx_strand_id
1 'polypeptide(L)'
;MNAPLGLHRPGSTPLHRVRPGAKLLGLVTFAVVVIATDGAGPTLALLGVAVVVALMSGLGVRELGRSLRAFAVVAIALFAFQAWQNGVDRGLEVVGGLVALIVAATVVTATTPTDAMVDTIAWAARPWRRLGVDPDRIGLAFALVLAALPRMLELAHETRAAARARGLERNPRAYATPLVLRAVAHARETGAALHARGIGDD
;
A
#
# COMPACT_ATOMS: atom_id res chain seq x y z
N MET A 1 17.93 -12.47 1.15
CA MET A 1 18.28 -11.12 1.65
C MET A 1 16.99 -10.36 1.78
N ASN A 2 16.57 -10.08 3.02
CA ASN A 2 15.21 -9.65 3.37
C ASN A 2 15.03 -8.17 3.03
N ALA A 3 14.26 -7.86 1.98
CA ALA A 3 13.79 -6.52 1.73
C ALA A 3 12.89 -6.07 2.90
N PRO A 4 13.19 -4.96 3.62
CA PRO A 4 12.41 -4.49 4.75
C PRO A 4 11.17 -3.68 4.32
N LEU A 5 10.52 -4.10 3.23
CA LEU A 5 9.35 -3.43 2.68
C LEU A 5 8.13 -4.34 2.78
N GLY A 6 7.36 -4.09 3.84
CA GLY A 6 5.95 -4.44 3.88
C GLY A 6 5.64 -5.81 4.45
N LEU A 7 4.45 -5.87 5.04
CA LEU A 7 3.74 -7.00 5.63
C LEU A 7 3.48 -8.18 4.67
N HIS A 8 4.20 -8.30 3.56
CA HIS A 8 3.99 -9.37 2.61
C HIS A 8 4.48 -10.70 3.21
N ARG A 9 3.54 -11.62 3.43
CA ARG A 9 3.88 -13.01 3.75
C ARG A 9 3.78 -13.85 2.49
N PRO A 10 4.86 -14.57 2.10
CA PRO A 10 4.76 -15.59 1.09
C PRO A 10 3.84 -16.70 1.63
N GLY A 11 2.64 -16.80 1.04
CA GLY A 11 1.65 -17.83 1.33
C GLY A 11 1.33 -18.61 0.05
N SER A 12 0.89 -19.86 0.19
CA SER A 12 0.59 -20.76 -0.93
C SER A 12 -0.92 -20.87 -1.25
N THR A 13 -1.75 -20.01 -0.64
CA THR A 13 -3.21 -20.03 -0.81
C THR A 13 -3.62 -19.62 -2.22
N PRO A 14 -4.81 -20.05 -2.71
CA PRO A 14 -5.26 -19.74 -4.08
C PRO A 14 -5.35 -18.24 -4.34
N LEU A 15 -5.64 -17.44 -3.30
CA LEU A 15 -5.56 -15.98 -3.38
C LEU A 15 -4.16 -15.47 -3.72
N HIS A 16 -3.07 -16.09 -3.26
CA HIS A 16 -1.71 -15.65 -3.61
C HIS A 16 -1.36 -15.88 -5.08
N ARG A 17 -2.06 -16.76 -5.79
CA ARG A 17 -1.82 -17.05 -7.21
C ARG A 17 -2.58 -16.13 -8.17
N VAL A 18 -3.57 -15.38 -7.68
CA VAL A 18 -4.36 -14.46 -8.49
C VAL A 18 -3.52 -13.21 -8.81
N ARG A 19 -3.57 -12.76 -10.07
CA ARG A 19 -2.87 -11.54 -10.51
C ARG A 19 -3.29 -10.34 -9.63
N PRO A 20 -2.35 -9.46 -9.22
CA PRO A 20 -2.66 -8.32 -8.36
C PRO A 20 -3.77 -7.42 -8.91
N GLY A 21 -3.79 -7.21 -10.23
CA GLY A 21 -4.85 -6.42 -10.88
C GLY A 21 -6.26 -6.96 -10.67
N ALA A 22 -6.44 -8.29 -10.70
CA ALA A 22 -7.74 -8.90 -10.42
C ALA A 22 -8.14 -8.78 -8.93
N LYS A 23 -7.17 -8.79 -8.01
CA LYS A 23 -7.43 -8.53 -6.59
C LYS A 23 -7.85 -7.09 -6.33
N LEU A 24 -7.17 -6.13 -6.97
CA LEU A 24 -7.52 -4.71 -6.88
C LEU A 24 -8.91 -4.45 -7.45
N LEU A 25 -9.23 -5.02 -8.62
CA LEU A 25 -10.59 -4.96 -9.17
C LEU A 25 -11.60 -5.62 -8.22
N GLY A 26 -11.28 -6.77 -7.65
CA GLY A 26 -12.12 -7.44 -6.65
C GLY A 26 -12.38 -6.55 -5.43
N LEU A 27 -11.36 -5.85 -4.93
CA LEU A 27 -11.49 -4.92 -3.82
C LEU A 27 -12.35 -3.71 -4.18
N VAL A 28 -12.17 -3.13 -5.38
CA VAL A 28 -12.99 -2.02 -5.86
C VAL A 28 -14.44 -2.47 -6.02
N THR A 29 -14.70 -3.61 -6.66
CA THR A 29 -16.05 -4.17 -6.79
C THR A 29 -16.67 -4.44 -5.44
N PHE A 30 -15.91 -5.01 -4.49
CA PHE A 30 -16.38 -5.23 -3.12
C PHE A 30 -16.72 -3.91 -2.41
N ALA A 31 -15.90 -2.87 -2.59
CA ALA A 31 -16.18 -1.53 -2.07
C ALA A 31 -17.47 -0.95 -2.65
N VAL A 32 -17.67 -1.04 -3.96
CA VAL A 32 -18.91 -0.60 -4.61
C VAL A 32 -20.12 -1.36 -4.07
N VAL A 33 -20.03 -2.68 -3.92
CA VAL A 33 -21.12 -3.50 -3.36
C VAL A 33 -21.44 -3.11 -1.92
N VAL A 34 -20.43 -2.93 -1.06
CA VAL A 34 -20.64 -2.51 0.33
C VAL A 34 -21.30 -1.13 0.40
N ILE A 35 -20.92 -0.20 -0.47
CA ILE A 35 -21.48 1.17 -0.48
C ILE A 35 -22.87 1.21 -1.09
N ALA A 36 -23.14 0.41 -2.12
CA ALA A 36 -24.41 0.38 -2.84
C ALA A 36 -25.49 -0.44 -2.11
N THR A 37 -25.11 -1.25 -1.13
CA THR A 37 -26.07 -2.08 -0.38
C THR A 37 -26.50 -1.35 0.88
N ASP A 38 -27.76 -0.99 0.96
CA ASP A 38 -28.31 -0.36 2.15
C ASP A 38 -28.74 -1.40 3.20
N GLY A 39 -28.49 -1.08 4.47
CA GLY A 39 -28.97 -1.80 5.64
C GLY A 39 -27.89 -2.58 6.41
N ALA A 40 -28.14 -2.73 7.71
CA ALA A 40 -27.23 -3.40 8.63
C ALA A 40 -27.05 -4.90 8.32
N GLY A 41 -28.14 -5.62 8.01
CA GLY A 41 -28.10 -7.06 7.74
C GLY A 41 -27.18 -7.45 6.57
N PRO A 42 -27.37 -6.89 5.37
CA PRO A 42 -26.51 -7.15 4.21
C PRO A 42 -25.06 -6.76 4.46
N THR A 43 -24.83 -5.61 5.11
CA THR A 43 -23.49 -5.13 5.43
C THR A 43 -22.76 -6.09 6.38
N LEU A 44 -23.44 -6.60 7.41
CA LEU A 44 -22.88 -7.59 8.32
C LEU A 44 -22.60 -8.93 7.62
N ALA A 45 -23.43 -9.32 6.64
CA ALA A 45 -23.15 -10.49 5.81
C ALA A 45 -21.89 -10.31 4.95
N LEU A 46 -21.72 -9.15 4.31
CA LEU A 46 -20.52 -8.80 3.54
C LEU A 46 -19.27 -8.75 4.42
N LEU A 47 -19.38 -8.22 5.64
CA LEU A 47 -18.33 -8.28 6.65
C LEU A 47 -17.95 -9.74 6.97
N GLY A 48 -18.95 -10.61 7.18
CA GLY A 48 -18.73 -12.05 7.38
C GLY A 48 -17.96 -12.68 6.24
N VAL A 49 -18.33 -12.38 4.98
CA VAL A 49 -17.60 -12.83 3.79
C VAL A 49 -16.15 -12.34 3.80
N ALA A 50 -15.91 -11.05 4.08
CA ALA A 50 -14.56 -10.50 4.14
C ALA A 50 -13.69 -11.20 5.21
N VAL A 51 -14.26 -11.50 6.38
CA VAL A 51 -13.58 -12.24 7.45
C VAL A 51 -13.27 -13.68 7.03
N VAL A 52 -14.22 -14.39 6.40
CA VAL A 52 -13.98 -15.75 5.90
C VAL A 52 -12.87 -15.76 4.86
N VAL A 53 -12.88 -14.82 3.91
CA VAL A 53 -11.81 -14.68 2.91
C VAL A 53 -10.47 -14.38 3.59
N ALA A 54 -10.46 -13.55 4.63
CA ALA A 54 -9.24 -13.27 5.40
C ALA A 54 -8.69 -14.51 6.08
N LEU A 55 -9.54 -15.32 6.73
CA LEU A 55 -9.13 -16.58 7.36
C LEU A 55 -8.63 -17.58 6.31
N MET A 56 -9.33 -17.71 5.18
CA MET A 56 -8.93 -18.58 4.07
C MET A 56 -7.61 -18.15 3.42
N SER A 57 -7.25 -16.87 3.49
CA SER A 57 -5.97 -16.37 2.96
C SER A 57 -4.75 -16.74 3.81
N GLY A 58 -4.96 -17.30 5.02
CA GLY A 58 -3.90 -17.64 5.96
C GLY A 58 -3.40 -16.45 6.78
N LEU A 59 -4.17 -15.35 6.83
CA LEU A 59 -3.89 -14.23 7.72
C LEU A 59 -3.99 -14.68 9.18
N GLY A 60 -2.97 -14.36 9.97
CA GLY A 60 -3.03 -14.60 11.40
C GLY A 60 -4.11 -13.70 12.02
N VAL A 61 -4.95 -14.26 12.89
CA VAL A 61 -5.97 -13.50 13.67
C VAL A 61 -5.34 -12.29 14.39
N ARG A 62 -4.05 -12.37 14.74
CA ARG A 62 -3.28 -11.30 15.36
C ARG A 62 -3.02 -10.10 14.43
N GLU A 63 -2.87 -10.32 13.13
CA GLU A 63 -2.72 -9.24 12.14
C GLU A 63 -4.06 -8.54 11.92
N LEU A 64 -5.12 -9.32 11.76
CA LEU A 64 -6.48 -8.79 11.66
C LEU A 64 -6.83 -7.94 12.90
N GLY A 65 -6.55 -8.46 14.10
CA GLY A 65 -6.76 -7.74 15.34
C GLY A 65 -5.88 -6.48 15.47
N ARG A 66 -4.67 -6.47 14.91
CA ARG A 66 -3.81 -5.27 14.90
C ARG A 66 -4.36 -4.20 13.96
N SER A 67 -4.74 -4.56 12.75
CA SER A 67 -5.39 -3.65 11.80
C SER A 67 -6.66 -3.06 12.39
N LEU A 68 -7.55 -3.91 12.94
CA LEU A 68 -8.79 -3.46 13.56
C LEU A 68 -8.54 -2.58 14.78
N ARG A 69 -7.55 -2.90 15.62
CA ARG A 69 -7.22 -2.06 16.79
C ARG A 69 -6.72 -0.68 16.38
N ALA A 70 -5.94 -0.57 15.30
CA ALA A 70 -5.49 0.74 14.80
C ALA A 70 -6.67 1.64 14.39
N PHE A 71 -7.74 1.05 13.84
CA PHE A 71 -8.94 1.77 13.42
C PHE A 71 -10.06 1.79 14.47
N ALA A 72 -9.91 1.08 15.60
CA ALA A 72 -10.98 0.90 16.58
C ALA A 72 -11.47 2.23 17.17
N VAL A 73 -10.56 3.17 17.45
CA VAL A 73 -10.93 4.49 17.99
C VAL A 73 -11.86 5.23 17.03
N VAL A 74 -11.52 5.24 15.74
CA VAL A 74 -12.32 5.89 14.70
C VAL A 74 -13.65 5.16 14.51
N ALA A 75 -13.64 3.83 14.46
CA ALA A 75 -14.85 3.02 14.30
C ALA A 75 -15.84 3.19 15.46
N ILE A 76 -15.34 3.22 16.71
CA ILE A 76 -16.19 3.42 17.90
C ILE A 76 -16.76 4.84 17.91
N ALA A 77 -15.95 5.86 17.63
CA ALA A 77 -16.43 7.24 17.58
C ALA A 77 -17.49 7.43 16.49
N LEU A 78 -17.25 6.85 15.30
CA LEU A 78 -18.19 6.90 14.18
C LEU A 78 -19.48 6.14 14.50
N PHE A 79 -19.38 4.97 15.13
CA PHE A 79 -20.54 4.20 15.59
C PHE A 79 -21.38 5.00 16.58
N ALA A 80 -20.76 5.58 17.60
CA ALA A 80 -21.46 6.36 18.62
C ALA A 80 -22.17 7.57 17.99
N PHE A 81 -21.51 8.27 17.07
CA PHE A 81 -22.08 9.40 16.37
C PHE A 81 -23.27 8.99 15.48
N GLN A 82 -23.12 7.94 14.69
CA GLN A 82 -24.17 7.47 13.79
C GLN A 82 -25.35 6.85 14.55
N ALA A 83 -25.07 6.08 15.60
CA ALA A 83 -26.11 5.50 16.45
C ALA A 83 -26.95 6.59 17.13
N TRP A 84 -26.30 7.69 17.53
CA TRP A 84 -26.99 8.83 18.14
C TRP A 84 -27.83 9.63 17.13
N GLN A 85 -27.31 9.92 15.94
CA GLN A 85 -28.03 10.74 14.96
C GLN A 85 -29.05 9.99 14.13
N ASN A 86 -28.69 8.78 13.67
CA ASN A 86 -29.40 8.07 12.61
C ASN A 86 -29.89 6.68 13.07
N GLY A 87 -29.74 6.37 14.35
CA GLY A 87 -30.12 5.08 14.93
C GLY A 87 -29.04 4.00 14.81
N VAL A 88 -29.18 2.98 15.66
CA VAL A 88 -28.20 1.89 15.81
C VAL A 88 -28.00 1.13 14.49
N ASP A 89 -29.06 0.92 13.72
CA ASP A 89 -28.99 0.20 12.44
C ASP A 89 -28.07 0.91 11.44
N ARG A 90 -28.20 2.24 11.31
CA ARG A 90 -27.32 3.02 10.45
C ARG A 90 -25.89 3.06 10.95
N GLY A 91 -25.70 3.07 12.28
CA GLY A 91 -24.38 2.93 12.90
C GLY A 91 -23.70 1.60 12.55
N LEU A 92 -24.43 0.48 12.67
CA LEU A 92 -23.93 -0.86 12.33
C LEU A 92 -23.60 -0.99 10.85
N GLU A 93 -24.43 -0.41 9.99
CA GLU A 93 -24.20 -0.40 8.54
C GLU A 93 -22.91 0.34 8.17
N VAL A 94 -22.77 1.59 8.60
CA VAL A 94 -21.60 2.41 8.24
C VAL A 94 -20.31 1.82 8.81
N VAL A 95 -20.33 1.41 10.07
CA VAL A 95 -19.14 0.89 10.75
C VAL A 95 -18.83 -0.53 10.30
N GLY A 96 -19.85 -1.36 10.10
CA GLY A 96 -19.71 -2.71 9.54
C GLY A 96 -19.10 -2.67 8.14
N GLY A 97 -19.55 -1.75 7.29
CA GLY A 97 -19.01 -1.54 5.94
C GLY A 97 -17.56 -1.07 5.98
N LEU A 98 -17.24 -0.09 6.83
CA LEU A 98 -15.87 0.37 7.05
C LEU A 98 -14.96 -0.79 7.48
N VAL A 99 -15.38 -1.58 8.46
CA VAL A 99 -14.61 -2.74 8.95
C VAL A 99 -14.45 -3.78 7.85
N ALA A 100 -15.50 -4.09 7.08
CA ALA A 100 -15.44 -5.05 5.98
C ALA A 100 -14.39 -4.63 4.93
N LEU A 101 -14.33 -3.35 4.60
CA LEU A 101 -13.35 -2.81 3.66
C LEU A 101 -11.93 -2.82 4.22
N ILE A 102 -11.75 -2.51 5.49
CA ILE A 102 -10.43 -2.60 6.15
C ILE A 102 -9.93 -4.05 6.13
N VAL A 103 -10.81 -5.01 6.42
CA VAL A 103 -10.48 -6.44 6.37
C VAL A 103 -10.08 -6.83 4.94
N ALA A 104 -10.92 -6.53 3.96
CA ALA A 104 -10.66 -6.85 2.55
C ALA A 104 -9.35 -6.20 2.04
N ALA A 105 -9.10 -4.93 2.37
CA ALA A 105 -7.86 -4.24 2.02
C ALA A 105 -6.62 -4.86 2.69
N THR A 106 -6.76 -5.30 3.95
CA THR A 106 -5.69 -6.00 4.67
C THR A 106 -5.35 -7.32 3.98
N VAL A 107 -6.34 -8.07 3.48
CA VAL A 107 -6.13 -9.29 2.68
C VAL A 107 -5.35 -8.98 1.41
N VAL A 108 -5.77 -7.99 0.64
CA VAL A 108 -5.07 -7.62 -0.59
C VAL A 108 -3.62 -7.22 -0.30
N THR A 109 -3.41 -6.43 0.75
CA THR A 109 -2.07 -5.95 1.16
C THR A 109 -1.16 -7.10 1.60
N ALA A 110 -1.67 -8.02 2.42
CA ALA A 110 -0.86 -9.12 2.93
C ALA A 110 -0.55 -10.18 1.86
N THR A 111 -1.47 -10.40 0.93
CA THR A 111 -1.35 -11.44 -0.11
C THR A 111 -0.67 -10.96 -1.40
N THR A 112 -0.31 -9.67 -1.50
CA THR A 112 0.26 -9.11 -2.73
C THR A 112 1.68 -8.57 -2.48
N PRO A 113 2.68 -9.02 -3.27
CA PRO A 113 4.04 -8.46 -3.22
C PRO A 113 4.03 -6.97 -3.60
N THR A 114 4.87 -6.16 -2.94
CA THR A 114 4.93 -4.71 -3.22
C THR A 114 5.40 -4.41 -4.65
N ASP A 115 6.38 -5.14 -5.14
CA ASP A 115 6.89 -5.11 -6.51
C ASP A 115 5.77 -5.40 -7.52
N ALA A 116 5.04 -6.51 -7.34
CA ALA A 116 3.92 -6.88 -8.20
C ALA A 116 2.77 -5.85 -8.17
N MET A 117 2.57 -5.16 -7.04
CA MET A 117 1.60 -4.07 -6.93
C MET A 117 2.01 -2.86 -7.76
N VAL A 118 3.29 -2.47 -7.70
CA VAL A 118 3.83 -1.34 -8.48
C VAL A 118 3.76 -1.64 -9.98
N ASP A 119 4.13 -2.85 -10.40
CA ASP A 119 4.03 -3.27 -11.80
C ASP A 119 2.59 -3.23 -12.32
N THR A 120 1.63 -3.62 -11.48
CA THR A 120 0.21 -3.60 -11.82
C THR A 120 -0.31 -2.17 -11.97
N ILE A 121 0.11 -1.26 -11.09
CA ILE A 121 -0.24 0.17 -11.18
C ILE A 121 0.36 0.78 -12.45
N ALA A 122 1.64 0.48 -12.75
CA ALA A 122 2.30 0.94 -13.97
C ALA A 122 1.60 0.40 -15.23
N TRP A 123 1.17 -0.87 -15.23
CA TRP A 123 0.38 -1.45 -16.32
C TRP A 123 -0.99 -0.77 -16.47
N ALA A 124 -1.70 -0.50 -15.36
CA ALA A 124 -2.99 0.17 -15.36
C ALA A 124 -2.92 1.63 -15.84
N ALA A 125 -1.75 2.26 -15.80
CA ALA A 125 -1.52 3.60 -16.35
C ALA A 125 -1.37 3.62 -17.88
N ARG A 126 -1.05 2.49 -18.54
CA ARG A 126 -0.88 2.40 -20.01
C ARG A 126 -2.05 2.93 -20.87
N PRO A 127 -3.34 2.70 -20.54
CA PRO A 127 -4.44 3.24 -21.35
C PRO A 127 -4.49 4.77 -21.42
N TRP A 128 -3.86 5.47 -20.46
CA TRP A 128 -3.75 6.93 -20.46
C TRP A 128 -2.79 7.46 -21.54
N ARG A 129 -2.16 6.56 -22.33
CA ARG A 129 -1.37 6.92 -23.52
C ARG A 129 -2.11 7.81 -24.51
N ARG A 130 -3.44 7.66 -24.60
CA ARG A 130 -4.29 8.48 -25.48
C ARG A 130 -4.36 9.96 -25.07
N LEU A 131 -3.89 10.31 -23.87
CA LEU A 131 -3.85 11.68 -23.34
C LEU A 131 -2.44 12.32 -23.45
N GLY A 132 -1.53 11.72 -24.23
CA GLY A 132 -0.17 12.24 -24.45
C GLY A 132 0.88 11.75 -23.45
N VAL A 133 0.57 10.73 -22.65
CA VAL A 133 1.48 10.12 -21.67
C VAL A 133 2.27 8.99 -22.32
N ASP A 134 3.60 9.03 -22.26
CA ASP A 134 4.49 7.95 -22.76
C ASP A 134 4.63 6.83 -21.70
N PRO A 135 4.01 5.66 -21.88
CA PRO A 135 4.04 4.59 -20.88
C PRO A 135 5.41 3.94 -20.72
N ASP A 136 6.27 4.03 -21.74
CA ASP A 136 7.60 3.43 -21.70
C ASP A 136 8.53 4.29 -20.83
N ARG A 137 8.40 5.62 -20.88
CA ARG A 137 9.05 6.53 -19.92
C ARG A 137 8.57 6.33 -18.49
N ILE A 138 7.27 6.12 -18.29
CA ILE A 138 6.71 5.82 -16.96
C ILE A 138 7.26 4.48 -16.46
N GLY A 139 7.24 3.44 -17.28
CA GLY A 139 7.78 2.13 -16.93
C GLY A 139 9.25 2.21 -16.56
N LEU A 140 10.05 2.95 -17.34
CA LEU A 140 11.46 3.19 -17.06
C LEU A 140 11.66 3.95 -15.74
N ALA A 141 10.86 5.00 -15.49
CA ALA A 141 10.92 5.75 -14.23
C ALA A 141 10.61 4.86 -13.02
N PHE A 142 9.56 4.04 -13.08
CA PHE A 142 9.23 3.11 -12.00
C PHE A 142 10.31 2.04 -11.82
N ALA A 143 10.85 1.48 -12.91
CA ALA A 143 11.94 0.51 -12.85
C ALA A 143 13.19 1.11 -12.17
N LEU A 144 13.56 2.34 -12.52
CA LEU A 144 14.66 3.07 -11.89
C LEU A 144 14.39 3.34 -10.42
N VAL A 145 13.18 3.77 -10.07
CA VAL A 145 12.79 4.01 -8.66
C VAL A 145 12.89 2.72 -7.86
N LEU A 146 12.30 1.62 -8.34
CA LEU A 146 12.34 0.32 -7.67
C LEU A 146 13.78 -0.19 -7.50
N ALA A 147 14.64 0.01 -8.51
CA ALA A 147 16.05 -0.35 -8.44
C ALA A 147 16.87 0.55 -7.50
N ALA A 148 16.55 1.84 -7.41
CA ALA A 148 17.24 2.81 -6.56
C ALA A 148 16.79 2.76 -5.10
N LEU A 149 15.55 2.32 -4.84
CA LEU A 149 14.94 2.29 -3.52
C LEU A 149 15.75 1.50 -2.47
N PRO A 150 16.22 0.26 -2.71
CA PRO A 150 17.03 -0.46 -1.72
C PRO A 150 18.31 0.31 -1.35
N ARG A 151 18.99 0.90 -2.34
CA ARG A 151 20.19 1.72 -2.11
C ARG A 151 19.89 2.99 -1.30
N MET A 152 18.74 3.62 -1.55
CA MET A 152 18.28 4.78 -0.79
C MET A 152 18.02 4.44 0.68
N LEU A 153 17.48 3.26 0.96
CA LEU A 153 17.28 2.79 2.33
C LEU A 153 18.62 2.56 3.05
N GLU A 154 19.59 1.94 2.38
CA GLU A 154 20.95 1.76 2.93
C GLU A 154 21.60 3.10 3.27
N LEU A 155 21.57 4.06 2.33
CA LEU A 155 22.08 5.41 2.55
C LEU A 155 21.38 6.13 3.70
N ALA A 156 20.06 5.97 3.85
CA ALA A 156 19.30 6.52 4.97
C ALA A 156 19.73 5.91 6.31
N HIS A 157 20.00 4.60 6.35
CA HIS A 157 20.49 3.93 7.54
C HIS A 157 21.90 4.37 7.92
N GLU A 158 22.82 4.45 6.95
CA GLU A 158 24.19 4.94 7.17
C GLU A 158 24.22 6.37 7.69
N THR A 159 23.48 7.27 7.05
CA THR A 159 23.43 8.69 7.44
C THR A 159 22.82 8.86 8.83
N ARG A 160 21.80 8.08 9.18
CA ARG A 160 21.23 8.05 10.53
C ARG A 160 22.19 7.48 11.57
N ALA A 161 22.94 6.43 11.24
CA ALA A 161 23.96 5.86 12.11
C ALA A 161 25.11 6.85 12.38
N ALA A 162 25.57 7.55 11.34
CA ALA A 162 26.59 8.59 11.45
C ALA A 162 26.12 9.79 12.29
N ALA A 163 24.87 10.23 12.12
CA ALA A 163 24.28 11.29 12.94
C ALA A 163 24.18 10.87 14.42
N ARG A 164 23.81 9.62 14.69
CA ARG A 164 23.77 9.07 16.05
C ARG A 164 25.16 9.00 16.70
N ALA A 165 26.18 8.57 15.96
CA ALA A 165 27.56 8.53 16.44
C ALA A 165 28.11 9.92 16.80
N ARG A 166 27.59 10.97 16.17
CA ARG A 166 27.90 12.38 16.48
C ARG A 166 27.04 12.97 17.60
N GLY A 167 26.16 12.19 18.22
CA GLY A 167 25.22 12.68 19.23
C GLY A 167 24.09 13.57 18.69
N LEU A 168 23.92 13.63 17.36
CA LEU A 168 22.97 14.53 16.68
C LEU A 168 21.66 13.83 16.28
N GLU A 169 21.27 12.77 17.00
CA GLU A 169 20.10 11.94 16.67
C GLU A 169 18.76 12.71 16.63
N ARG A 170 18.64 13.78 17.43
CA ARG A 170 17.46 14.65 17.50
C ARG A 170 17.49 15.80 16.49
N ASN A 171 18.61 16.02 15.79
CA ASN A 171 18.71 17.08 14.80
C ASN A 171 18.36 16.54 13.41
N PRO A 172 17.18 16.87 12.85
CA PRO A 172 16.77 16.35 11.55
C PRO A 172 17.70 16.76 10.42
N ARG A 173 18.32 17.94 10.50
CA ARG A 173 19.26 18.43 9.48
C ARG A 173 20.54 17.60 9.44
N ALA A 174 20.94 17.00 10.55
CA ALA A 174 22.19 16.24 10.66
C ALA A 174 22.22 14.95 9.84
N TYR A 175 21.05 14.36 9.53
CA TYR A 175 20.96 13.21 8.63
C TYR A 175 20.24 13.52 7.31
N ALA A 176 19.29 14.46 7.28
CA ALA A 176 18.53 14.79 6.06
C ALA A 176 19.40 15.46 4.99
N THR A 177 20.22 16.46 5.37
CA THR A 177 21.07 17.17 4.38
C THR A 177 22.07 16.22 3.69
N PRO A 178 22.82 15.37 4.42
CA PRO A 178 23.69 14.37 3.77
C PRO A 178 22.94 13.38 2.90
N LEU A 179 21.75 12.94 3.32
CA LEU A 179 20.93 12.01 2.55
C LEU A 179 20.50 12.62 1.21
N VAL A 180 19.98 13.85 1.22
CA VAL A 180 19.54 14.54 0.00
C VAL A 180 20.71 14.76 -0.96
N LEU A 181 21.86 15.22 -0.46
CA LEU A 181 23.04 15.43 -1.30
C LEU A 181 23.50 14.13 -1.98
N ARG A 182 23.54 13.01 -1.24
CA ARG A 182 23.90 11.70 -1.78
C ARG A 182 22.86 11.17 -2.76
N ALA A 183 21.58 11.38 -2.49
CA ALA A 183 20.49 11.00 -3.38
C ALA A 183 20.58 11.73 -4.72
N VAL A 184 20.81 13.04 -4.69
CA VAL A 184 20.95 13.88 -5.90
C VAL A 184 22.21 13.49 -6.68
N ALA A 185 23.33 13.23 -5.99
CA ALA A 185 24.54 12.73 -6.63
C ALA A 185 24.29 11.42 -7.37
N HIS A 186 23.63 10.45 -6.71
CA HIS A 186 23.27 9.17 -7.31
C HIS A 186 22.32 9.31 -8.51
N ALA A 187 21.34 10.22 -8.43
CA ALA A 187 20.44 10.51 -9.54
C ALA A 187 21.18 11.10 -10.74
N ARG A 188 22.16 12.00 -10.51
CA ARG A 188 22.99 12.57 -11.58
C ARG A 188 23.88 11.52 -12.24
N GLU A 189 24.52 10.66 -11.46
CA GLU A 189 25.33 9.55 -12.00
C GLU A 189 24.47 8.59 -12.84
N THR A 190 23.30 8.22 -12.34
CA THR A 190 22.37 7.33 -13.05
C THR A 190 21.85 7.98 -14.33
N GLY A 191 21.51 9.27 -14.29
CA GLY A 191 21.10 10.03 -15.47
C GLY A 191 22.20 10.14 -16.52
N ALA A 192 23.44 10.42 -16.11
CA ALA A 192 24.59 10.45 -17.02
C ALA A 192 24.84 9.08 -17.69
N ALA A 193 24.67 7.99 -16.94
CA ALA A 193 24.78 6.64 -17.47
C ALA A 193 23.65 6.27 -18.45
N LEU A 194 22.42 6.72 -18.21
CA LEU A 194 21.28 6.53 -19.12
C LEU A 194 21.46 7.30 -20.42
N HIS A 195 21.88 8.56 -20.33
CA HIS A 195 22.15 9.40 -21.49
C HIS A 195 23.30 8.84 -22.34
N ALA A 196 24.38 8.33 -21.72
CA ALA A 196 25.46 7.65 -22.43
C ALA A 196 25.02 6.36 -23.16
N ARG A 197 23.88 5.78 -22.80
CA ARG A 197 23.27 4.61 -23.45
C ARG A 197 22.20 4.99 -24.49
N GLY A 198 21.98 6.28 -24.73
CA GLY A 198 20.96 6.78 -25.66
C GLY A 198 19.52 6.62 -25.16
N ILE A 199 19.32 6.48 -23.84
CA ILE A 199 18.00 6.33 -23.24
C ILE A 199 17.50 7.71 -22.76
N GLY A 200 16.42 8.22 -23.35
CA GLY A 200 15.76 9.46 -22.92
C GLY A 200 15.83 10.66 -23.87
N ASP A 201 16.29 10.47 -25.11
CA ASP A 201 16.48 11.53 -26.12
C ASP A 201 15.30 11.70 -27.10
N ASP A 202 14.21 10.96 -26.91
CA ASP A 202 12.95 11.14 -27.65
C ASP A 202 11.94 11.99 -26.87
#